data_AF-A0A1J9QH22-F1
#
_entry.id   AF-A0A1J9QH22-F1
#
_cell.length_a   1.000
_cell.length_b   1.000
_cell.length_c   1.000
_cell.angle_alpha   90.00
_cell.angle_beta   90.00
_cell.angle_gamma   90.00
#
_symmetry.space_group_name_H-M   'P 1'
#
loop_
_entity.id
_entity.type
_entity.pdbx_description
1 polymer ?
#
loop_
_entity_poly.entity_id
_entity_poly.type
_entity_poly.pdbx_seq_one_letter_code
_entity_poly.pdbx_strand_id
1 'polypeptide(L)'
;MNGAGGSHQWIKAGIEYVDGKAHISVVGKDQWADWSLMPLPAAREEEANIGAKIEMVREKDVYRWTYLVEGGERRRIRQVNWTFVDEGVKECWVGVYAARPVKAGGELEVAFKELEIELSG
;
A
#
# COMPACT_ATOMS: atom_id res chain seq x y z
N MET A 1 7.28 -4.32 -9.93
CA MET A 1 8.36 -3.81 -10.82
C MET A 1 9.31 -4.96 -11.06
N ASN A 2 9.45 -5.35 -12.32
CA ASN A 2 10.27 -6.48 -12.72
C ASN A 2 11.61 -5.94 -13.22
N GLY A 3 12.69 -6.20 -12.47
CA GLY A 3 14.05 -5.85 -12.87
C GLY A 3 14.70 -6.93 -13.74
N ALA A 4 15.70 -6.55 -14.54
CA ALA A 4 16.41 -7.46 -15.45
C ALA A 4 17.07 -8.68 -14.77
N GLY A 5 17.33 -8.60 -13.46
CA GLY A 5 17.92 -9.69 -12.66
C GLY A 5 16.90 -10.68 -12.06
N GLY A 6 15.61 -10.63 -12.40
CA GLY A 6 14.59 -11.53 -11.86
C GLY A 6 14.13 -11.22 -10.43
N SER A 7 14.62 -10.14 -9.82
CA SER A 7 14.13 -9.65 -8.53
C SER A 7 12.82 -8.89 -8.69
N HIS A 8 11.76 -9.33 -8.02
CA HIS A 8 10.48 -8.62 -8.01
C HIS A 8 10.48 -7.56 -6.92
N GLN A 9 10.45 -6.29 -7.30
CA GLN A 9 10.27 -5.17 -6.37
C GLN A 9 8.79 -4.79 -6.30
N TRP A 10 8.30 -4.45 -5.12
CA TRP A 10 6.89 -4.11 -4.94
C TRP A 10 6.67 -3.17 -3.75
N ILE A 11 5.53 -2.50 -3.75
CA ILE A 11 5.01 -1.77 -2.60
C ILE A 11 3.60 -2.30 -2.35
N LYS A 12 3.29 -2.57 -1.10
CA LYS A 12 1.91 -2.83 -0.64
C LYS A 12 1.55 -1.80 0.41
N ALA A 13 0.30 -1.34 0.39
CA ALA A 13 -0.24 -0.51 1.46
C ALA A 13 -1.71 -0.83 1.67
N GLY A 14 -2.19 -0.66 2.90
CA GLY A 14 -3.57 -0.96 3.26
C GLY A 14 -3.73 -1.18 4.75
N ILE A 15 -4.85 -1.76 5.14
CA ILE A 15 -5.11 -2.16 6.52
C ILE A 15 -4.37 -3.47 6.82
N GLU A 16 -3.67 -3.54 7.95
CA GLU A 16 -3.04 -4.75 8.47
C GLU A 16 -3.36 -4.90 9.95
N TYR A 17 -3.73 -6.11 10.37
CA TYR A 17 -3.93 -6.43 11.77
C TYR A 17 -2.62 -6.92 12.39
N VAL A 18 -2.17 -6.21 13.42
CA VAL A 18 -0.94 -6.52 14.16
C VAL A 18 -1.29 -6.48 15.65
N ASP A 19 -0.96 -7.54 16.37
CA ASP A 19 -1.25 -7.70 17.79
C ASP A 19 -2.72 -7.41 18.15
N GLY A 20 -3.63 -7.86 17.28
CA GLY A 20 -5.07 -7.70 17.46
C GLY A 20 -5.63 -6.31 17.14
N LYS A 21 -4.82 -5.39 16.61
CA LYS A 21 -5.22 -4.01 16.29
C LYS A 21 -5.05 -3.69 14.82
N ALA A 22 -5.96 -2.88 14.28
CA ALA A 22 -5.91 -2.43 12.90
C ALA A 22 -4.90 -1.28 12.75
N HIS A 23 -4.07 -1.37 11.72
CA HIS A 23 -3.08 -0.35 11.38
C HIS A 23 -3.16 -0.02 9.91
N ILE A 24 -2.81 1.21 9.55
CA ILE A 24 -2.38 1.51 8.19
C ILE A 24 -0.93 1.06 8.06
N SER A 25 -0.71 0.10 7.17
CA SER A 25 0.58 -0.50 6.89
C SER A 25 1.07 -0.08 5.50
N VAL A 26 2.38 0.16 5.39
CA VAL A 26 3.08 0.29 4.12
C VAL A 26 4.32 -0.59 4.18
N VAL A 27 4.49 -1.46 3.19
CA VAL A 27 5.71 -2.25 3.01
C VAL A 27 6.27 -1.99 1.62
N GLY A 28 7.51 -1.52 1.57
CA GLY A 28 8.30 -1.46 0.35
C GLY A 28 9.29 -2.62 0.32
N LYS A 29 9.34 -3.36 -0.78
CA LYS A 29 10.28 -4.45 -0.98
C LYS A 29 11.17 -4.16 -2.18
N ASP A 30 12.47 -3.97 -1.92
CA ASP A 30 13.52 -3.90 -2.92
C ASP A 30 14.38 -5.20 -2.92
N GLN A 31 15.55 -5.17 -2.27
CA GLN A 31 16.31 -6.31 -1.80
C GLN A 31 15.66 -6.92 -0.57
N TRP A 32 15.21 -6.07 0.37
CA TRP A 32 14.57 -6.48 1.62
C TRP A 32 13.20 -5.81 1.77
N ALA A 33 12.36 -6.35 2.65
CA ALA A 33 11.10 -5.70 3.01
C ALA A 33 11.35 -4.70 4.15
N ASP A 34 11.00 -3.44 3.91
CA ASP A 34 10.96 -2.37 4.91
C ASP A 34 9.50 -2.03 5.19
N TRP A 35 9.12 -2.09 6.46
CA TRP A 35 7.74 -2.09 6.95
C TRP A 35 7.52 -0.95 7.94
N SER A 36 6.41 -0.22 7.77
CA SER A 36 5.94 0.77 8.73
C SER A 36 4.47 0.58 9.06
N LEU A 37 4.12 0.91 10.31
CA LEU A 37 2.77 0.91 10.84
C LEU A 37 2.40 2.29 11.36
N MET A 38 1.18 2.72 11.05
CA MET A 38 0.54 3.87 11.65
C MET A 38 -0.78 3.40 12.29
N PRO A 39 -1.10 3.81 13.54
CA PRO A 39 -2.38 3.48 14.15
C PRO A 39 -3.53 3.95 13.27
N LEU A 40 -4.55 3.12 13.11
CA LEU A 40 -5.80 3.59 12.53
C LEU A 40 -6.51 4.49 13.56
N PRO A 41 -7.07 5.66 13.18
CA PRO A 41 -7.79 6.49 14.13
C PRO A 41 -8.95 5.72 14.80
N ALA A 42 -9.03 5.81 16.13
CA ALA A 42 -9.96 5.01 16.96
C ALA A 42 -11.42 5.09 16.52
N ALA A 43 -11.86 6.23 15.95
CA ALA A 43 -13.20 6.40 15.41
C ALA A 43 -13.59 5.37 14.33
N ARG A 44 -12.61 4.74 13.67
CA ARG A 44 -12.83 3.70 12.66
C ARG A 44 -12.71 2.26 13.18
N GLU A 45 -12.21 2.05 14.40
CA GLU A 45 -12.12 0.70 14.99
C GLU A 45 -13.48 0.20 15.49
N GLU A 46 -14.38 1.13 15.85
CA GLU A 46 -15.74 0.82 16.32
C GLU A 46 -16.74 0.64 15.15
N GLU A 47 -16.35 0.94 13.92
CA GLU A 47 -17.20 0.75 12.74
C GLU A 47 -17.31 -0.74 12.38
N ALA A 48 -18.52 -1.19 12.06
CA ALA A 48 -18.77 -2.58 11.64
C ALA A 48 -17.93 -3.00 10.42
N ASN A 49 -17.48 -2.04 9.60
CA ASN A 49 -16.63 -2.26 8.44
C ASN A 49 -15.51 -1.23 8.40
N ILE A 50 -14.30 -1.61 8.83
CA ILE A 50 -13.13 -0.73 8.78
C ILE A 50 -12.73 -0.46 7.32
N GLY A 51 -12.57 0.81 6.96
CA GLY A 51 -12.17 1.24 5.62
C GLY A 51 -10.99 2.22 5.60
N ALA A 52 -10.18 2.13 4.54
CA ALA A 52 -9.11 3.09 4.26
C ALA A 52 -9.05 3.37 2.76
N LYS A 53 -8.92 4.66 2.40
CA LYS A 53 -8.62 5.10 1.04
C LYS A 53 -7.13 5.40 0.96
N ILE A 54 -6.43 4.63 0.13
CA ILE A 54 -4.99 4.75 -0.08
C ILE A 54 -4.75 5.30 -1.47
N GLU A 55 -3.86 6.29 -1.56
CA GLU A 55 -3.45 6.85 -2.84
C GLU A 55 -1.93 6.75 -2.97
N MET A 56 -1.45 6.28 -4.12
CA MET A 56 -0.02 6.17 -4.42
C MET A 56 0.32 7.02 -5.65
N VAL A 57 1.16 8.03 -5.45
CA VAL A 57 1.47 9.02 -6.49
C VAL A 57 2.96 9.01 -6.80
N ARG A 58 3.31 8.99 -8.09
CA ARG A 58 4.66 9.32 -8.56
C ARG A 58 4.80 10.83 -8.61
N GLU A 59 5.75 11.39 -7.89
CA GLU A 59 6.05 12.82 -7.96
C GLU A 59 7.48 13.02 -8.46
N LYS A 60 7.65 13.97 -9.40
CA LYS A 60 8.94 14.39 -9.98
C LYS A 60 9.87 13.23 -10.34
N ASP A 61 9.31 12.24 -11.04
CA ASP A 61 9.97 11.07 -11.64
C ASP A 61 10.69 10.08 -10.71
N VAL A 62 11.05 10.44 -9.48
CA VAL A 62 11.98 9.65 -8.66
C VAL A 62 11.35 9.14 -7.35
N TYR A 63 10.39 9.85 -6.77
CA TYR A 63 9.83 9.47 -5.47
C TYR A 63 8.34 9.13 -5.55
N ARG A 64 7.96 8.07 -4.84
CA ARG A 64 6.57 7.66 -4.68
C ARG A 64 6.09 7.97 -3.27
N TRP A 65 5.05 8.77 -3.20
CA TRP A 65 4.32 9.01 -1.97
C TRP A 65 3.15 8.05 -1.85
N THR A 66 2.99 7.48 -0.67
CA THR A 66 1.75 6.84 -0.24
C THR A 66 1.03 7.80 0.69
N TYR A 67 -0.25 8.01 0.41
CA TYR A 67 -1.15 8.88 1.15
C TYR A 67 -2.29 8.07 1.75
N LEU A 68 -2.68 8.43 2.97
CA LEU A 68 -4.00 8.09 3.52
C LEU A 68 -4.93 9.25 3.19
N VAL A 69 -6.08 8.97 2.58
CA VAL A 69 -7.10 9.98 2.28
C VAL A 69 -8.23 9.91 3.31
N GLU A 70 -8.46 11.02 4.02
CA GLU A 70 -9.49 11.13 5.05
C GLU A 70 -10.29 12.42 4.85
N GLY A 71 -11.62 12.32 4.76
CA GLY A 71 -12.47 13.51 4.54
C GLY A 71 -12.17 14.28 3.25
N GLY A 72 -11.51 13.63 2.27
CA GLY A 72 -11.03 14.28 1.04
C GLY A 72 -9.62 14.88 1.14
N GLU A 73 -8.98 14.86 2.32
CA GLU A 73 -7.64 15.38 2.51
C GLU A 73 -6.57 14.28 2.44
N ARG A 74 -5.42 14.59 1.81
CA ARG A 74 -4.27 13.69 1.72
C ARG A 74 -3.33 13.86 2.92
N ARG A 75 -3.11 12.81 3.68
CA ARG A 75 -2.01 12.72 4.67
C ARG A 75 -0.86 11.88 4.12
N ARG A 76 0.36 12.45 4.08
CA ARG A 76 1.57 11.69 3.74
C ARG A 76 1.85 10.64 4.81
N ILE A 77 1.93 9.37 4.42
CA ILE A 77 2.22 8.28 5.36
C ILE A 77 3.54 7.55 5.08
N ARG A 78 4.00 7.54 3.82
CA ARG A 78 5.30 6.96 3.47
C ARG A 78 5.84 7.55 2.18
N GLN A 79 7.14 7.81 2.15
CA GLN A 79 7.90 8.04 0.92
C GLN A 79 8.74 6.81 0.59
N VAL A 80 8.78 6.44 -0.68
CA VAL A 80 9.70 5.44 -1.22
C VAL A 80 10.46 6.05 -2.39
N ASN A 81 11.79 6.03 -2.34
CA ASN A 81 12.66 6.75 -3.26
C ASN A 81 13.45 5.85 -4.22
N TRP A 82 13.37 4.53 -4.07
CA TRP A 82 14.09 3.58 -4.92
C TRP A 82 13.27 3.10 -6.12
N THR A 83 11.96 3.37 -6.17
CA THR A 83 11.09 2.91 -7.26
C THR A 83 11.39 3.65 -8.54
N PHE A 84 11.49 2.92 -9.67
CA PHE A 84 11.73 3.49 -11.00
C PHE A 84 13.03 4.29 -11.14
N VAL A 85 13.99 4.12 -10.23
CA VAL A 85 15.34 4.70 -10.36
C VAL A 85 16.14 4.00 -11.46
N ASP A 86 15.88 2.70 -11.68
CA ASP A 86 16.49 1.93 -12.76
C ASP A 86 15.71 2.14 -14.08
N GLU A 87 16.43 2.61 -15.11
CA GLU A 87 15.91 2.81 -16.47
C GLU A 87 15.47 1.49 -17.14
N GLY A 88 15.87 0.34 -16.59
CA GLY A 88 15.47 -0.99 -17.04
C GLY A 88 14.04 -1.41 -16.67
N VAL A 89 13.32 -0.65 -15.83
CA VAL A 89 11.95 -0.97 -15.43
C VAL A 89 10.98 -0.66 -16.57
N LYS A 90 10.59 -1.69 -17.32
CA LYS A 90 9.65 -1.58 -18.46
C LYS A 90 8.19 -1.76 -18.08
N GLU A 91 7.92 -2.34 -16.92
CA GLU A 91 6.58 -2.73 -16.51
C GLU A 91 6.37 -2.58 -15.00
N CYS A 92 5.18 -2.09 -14.64
CA CYS A 92 4.67 -2.05 -13.28
C CYS A 92 3.24 -2.56 -13.26
N TRP A 93 2.93 -3.44 -12.31
CA TRP A 93 1.58 -3.88 -12.05
C TRP A 93 1.00 -3.07 -10.90
N VAL A 94 -0.23 -2.62 -11.08
CA VAL A 94 -1.00 -1.87 -10.09
C VAL A 94 -2.32 -2.60 -9.90
N GLY A 95 -2.74 -2.76 -8.66
CA GLY A 95 -3.97 -3.45 -8.34
C GLY A 95 -4.25 -3.46 -6.85
N VAL A 96 -5.38 -4.06 -6.53
CA VAL A 96 -5.83 -4.30 -5.16
C VAL A 96 -5.41 -5.69 -4.71
N TYR A 97 -5.19 -5.88 -3.41
CA TYR A 97 -4.78 -7.18 -2.86
C TYR A 97 -5.36 -7.38 -1.46
N ALA A 98 -5.57 -8.65 -1.11
CA ALA A 98 -5.87 -9.09 0.23
C ALA A 98 -4.95 -10.27 0.57
N ALA A 99 -4.56 -10.39 1.83
CA ALA A 99 -3.71 -11.49 2.29
C ALA A 99 -4.15 -11.94 3.68
N ARG A 100 -4.28 -13.26 3.85
CA ARG A 100 -4.54 -13.89 5.14
C ARG A 100 -3.43 -14.91 5.43
N PRO A 101 -2.31 -14.48 6.03
CA PRO A 101 -1.18 -15.37 6.28
C PRO A 101 -1.45 -16.36 7.43
N VAL A 102 -2.35 -16.03 8.35
CA VAL A 102 -2.71 -16.90 9.49
C VAL A 102 -3.60 -18.02 9.01
N LYS A 103 -3.32 -19.27 9.42
CA LYS A 103 -4.13 -20.44 9.08
C LYS A 103 -5.42 -20.53 9.91
N ALA A 104 -5.32 -20.19 11.18
CA ALA A 104 -6.45 -20.12 12.11
C ALA A 104 -7.34 -18.88 11.86
N GLY A 105 -8.60 -18.94 12.28
CA GLY A 105 -9.61 -17.91 12.02
C GLY A 105 -10.50 -18.22 10.81
N GLY A 106 -11.55 -17.42 10.64
CA GLY A 106 -12.51 -17.52 9.53
C GLY A 106 -11.97 -16.95 8.21
N GLU A 107 -12.91 -16.68 7.29
CA GLU A 107 -12.60 -16.05 5.99
C GLU A 107 -12.25 -14.56 6.16
N LEU A 108 -11.36 -14.07 5.30
CA LEU A 108 -11.08 -12.63 5.18
C LEU A 108 -11.89 -12.10 3.99
N GLU A 109 -13.04 -11.51 4.28
CA GLU A 109 -13.86 -10.85 3.29
C GLU A 109 -13.40 -9.40 3.09
N VAL A 110 -13.13 -9.01 1.84
CA VAL A 110 -12.63 -7.67 1.50
C VAL A 110 -13.40 -7.15 0.28
N ALA A 111 -13.96 -5.95 0.42
CA ALA A 111 -14.57 -5.23 -0.68
C ALA A 111 -13.66 -4.07 -1.11
N PHE A 112 -13.26 -4.06 -2.39
CA PHE A 112 -12.57 -2.93 -3.00
C PHE A 112 -13.57 -2.04 -3.72
N LYS A 113 -13.44 -0.72 -3.54
CA LYS A 113 -14.31 0.29 -4.14
C LYS A 113 -13.46 1.44 -4.66
N GLU A 114 -13.95 2.14 -5.68
CA GLU A 114 -13.31 3.35 -6.22
C GLU A 114 -11.83 3.17 -6.63
N LEU A 115 -11.48 2.03 -7.25
CA LEU A 115 -10.16 1.86 -7.83
C LEU A 115 -10.03 2.75 -9.06
N GLU A 116 -9.12 3.71 -9.00
CA GLU A 116 -8.77 4.62 -10.08
C GLU A 116 -7.28 4.49 -10.39
N ILE A 117 -6.95 4.43 -11.68
CA ILE A 117 -5.56 4.34 -12.17
C ILE A 117 -5.39 5.39 -13.26
N GLU A 118 -4.61 6.41 -12.95
CA GLU A 118 -4.21 7.44 -13.91
C GLU A 118 -2.78 7.19 -14.38
N LEU A 119 -2.60 7.13 -15.70
CA LEU A 119 -1.28 7.07 -16.33
C LEU A 119 -0.90 8.50 -16.71
N SER A 120 0.06 9.09 -16.01
CA SER A 120 0.70 10.33 -16.46
C SER A 120 1.66 10.00 -17.60
N GLY A 121 1.35 10.50 -18.80
CA GLY A 121 2.20 10.37 -20.00
C GLY A 121 3.44 11.24 -19.99
#